data_AF-A0A0Q3VHQ1-F1
#
_entry.id   AF-A0A0Q3VHQ1-F1
#
_cell.length_a   1.000
_cell.length_b   1.000
_cell.length_c   1.000
_cell.angle_alpha   90.00
_cell.angle_beta   90.00
_cell.angle_gamma   90.00
#
_symmetry.space_group_name_H-M   'P 1'
#
loop_
_entity.id
_entity.type
_entity.pdbx_description
1 polymer ?
#
loop_
_entity_poly.entity_id
_entity_poly.type
_entity_poly.pdbx_seq_one_letter_code
_entity_poly.pdbx_strand_id
1 'polypeptide(L)'
;MNNVYYDFWYLKSEEIDLEGNDTCMTSYEIAIGVFADKDHFKQLDDIRITGLKKDEMLSFCINQPDKLFPKLEEEGLFNIVEDIKKLVFTE
;
A
#
# COMPACT_ATOMS: atom_id res chain seq x y z
N MET A 1 11.62 -4.35 -22.05
CA MET A 1 10.62 -4.35 -20.97
C MET A 1 11.05 -3.29 -19.98
N ASN A 2 10.18 -2.33 -19.67
CA ASN A 2 10.43 -1.43 -18.56
C ASN A 2 10.02 -2.21 -17.32
N ASN A 3 11.00 -2.59 -16.50
CA ASN A 3 10.70 -3.21 -15.22
C ASN A 3 10.14 -2.11 -14.31
N VAL A 4 8.97 -2.35 -13.74
CA VAL A 4 8.38 -1.52 -12.69
C VAL A 4 8.72 -2.19 -11.37
N TYR A 5 9.03 -1.41 -10.35
CA TYR A 5 9.39 -1.89 -9.02
C TYR A 5 8.40 -1.34 -7.99
N TYR A 6 8.19 -2.07 -6.90
CA TYR A 6 7.25 -1.70 -5.84
C TYR A 6 7.94 -1.74 -4.49
N ASP A 7 7.59 -0.82 -3.60
CA ASP A 7 8.01 -0.84 -2.19
C ASP A 7 6.87 -0.37 -1.28
N PHE A 8 6.81 -0.91 -0.06
CA PHE A 8 5.67 -0.81 0.84
C PHE A 8 6.08 -0.08 2.13
N TRP A 9 5.36 0.99 2.47
CA TRP A 9 5.50 1.68 3.75
C TRP A 9 4.24 1.58 4.59
N TYR A 10 4.42 1.41 5.89
CA TYR A 10 3.33 1.29 6.85
C TYR A 10 3.30 2.54 7.70
N LEU A 11 2.14 3.18 7.79
CA LEU A 11 1.95 4.41 8.55
C LEU A 11 0.88 4.21 9.60
N LYS A 12 1.17 4.67 10.82
CA LYS A 12 0.19 4.82 11.90
C LYS A 12 -0.07 6.32 12.06
N SER A 13 -1.34 6.71 11.95
CA SER A 13 -1.79 8.08 12.19
C SER A 13 -2.70 8.09 13.41
N GLU A 14 -2.43 9.03 14.33
CA GLU A 14 -3.30 9.31 15.46
C GLU A 14 -4.21 10.48 15.08
N GLU A 15 -5.51 10.23 15.05
CA GLU A 15 -6.53 11.23 14.79
C GLU A 15 -7.00 11.81 16.12
N ILE A 16 -6.93 13.14 16.22
CA ILE A 16 -7.44 13.89 17.37
C ILE A 16 -8.85 14.34 17.00
N ASP A 17 -9.81 13.98 17.84
CA ASP A 17 -11.16 14.52 17.72
C ASP A 17 -11.12 16.04 17.92
N LEU A 18 -11.64 16.78 16.94
CA LEU A 18 -11.70 18.24 16.95
C LEU A 18 -12.59 18.78 18.09
N GLU A 19 -13.41 17.94 18.70
CA GLU A 19 -14.26 18.29 19.85
C GLU A 19 -13.51 18.26 21.20
N GLY A 20 -12.24 17.85 21.23
CA GLY A 20 -11.44 17.84 22.46
C GLY A 20 -11.85 16.78 23.49
N ASN A 21 -12.70 15.84 23.08
CA ASN A 21 -12.90 14.59 23.81
C ASN A 21 -11.71 13.68 23.49
N ASP A 22 -11.06 13.11 24.51
CA ASP A 22 -9.93 12.17 24.39
C ASP A 22 -10.37 10.82 23.78
N THR A 23 -10.88 10.85 22.56
CA THR A 23 -11.05 9.69 21.70
C THR A 23 -9.86 9.68 20.74
N CYS A 24 -8.73 9.13 21.18
CA CYS A 24 -7.61 8.80 20.30
C CYS A 24 -8.06 7.72 19.31
N MET A 25 -8.62 8.11 18.16
CA MET A 25 -8.81 7.19 17.06
C MET A 25 -7.47 6.98 16.36
N THR A 26 -7.07 5.72 16.21
CA THR A 26 -5.86 5.38 15.44
C THR A 26 -6.30 4.86 14.09
N SER A 27 -5.79 5.49 13.03
CA SER A 27 -5.93 5.05 11.65
C SER A 27 -4.61 4.47 11.17
N TYR A 28 -4.66 3.35 10.46
CA TYR A 28 -3.47 2.74 9.86
C TYR A 28 -3.56 2.86 8.34
N GLU A 29 -2.41 2.98 7.71
CA GLU A 29 -2.27 3.16 6.27
C GLU A 29 -1.12 2.29 5.74
N ILE A 30 -1.29 1.82 4.51
CA ILE A 30 -0.18 1.36 3.69
C ILE A 30 -0.01 2.28 2.48
N ALA A 31 1.23 2.69 2.24
CA ALA A 31 1.65 3.38 1.03
C ALA A 31 2.46 2.41 0.16
N ILE A 32 2.13 2.36 -1.13
CA ILE A 32 2.76 1.50 -2.13
C ILE A 32 3.38 2.42 -3.17
N GLY A 33 4.70 2.53 -3.13
CA GLY A 33 5.43 3.30 -4.13
C GLY A 33 5.70 2.45 -5.35
N VAL A 34 5.54 3.07 -6.52
CA VAL A 34 5.81 2.47 -7.81
C VAL A 34 7.02 3.17 -8.40
N PHE A 35 8.04 2.42 -8.82
CA PHE A 35 9.33 2.95 -9.26
C PHE A 35 9.74 2.44 -10.64
N ALA A 36 10.46 3.28 -11.39
CA ALA A 36 11.04 2.90 -12.68
C ALA A 36 12.40 2.19 -12.55
N ASP A 37 12.98 2.21 -11.35
CA ASP A 37 14.28 1.65 -11.05
C ASP A 37 14.27 0.93 -9.71
N LYS A 38 15.16 -0.06 -9.61
CA LYS A 38 15.32 -0.93 -8.43
C LYS A 38 15.90 -0.20 -7.21
N ASP A 39 16.53 0.96 -7.43
CA ASP A 39 17.20 1.73 -6.38
C ASP A 39 16.23 2.81 -5.82
N HIS A 40 14.97 2.80 -6.28
CA HIS A 40 13.86 3.66 -5.86
C HIS A 40 14.11 5.17 -6.04
N PHE A 41 14.95 5.57 -7.00
CA PHE A 41 15.24 6.99 -7.24
C PHE A 41 14.18 7.70 -8.08
N LYS A 42 13.48 6.98 -8.95
CA LYS A 42 12.50 7.53 -9.87
C LYS A 42 11.12 6.93 -9.58
N GLN A 43 10.41 7.59 -8.68
CA GLN A 43 9.02 7.28 -8.39
C GLN A 43 8.12 7.63 -9.58
N LEU A 44 7.24 6.69 -9.92
CA LEU A 44 6.23 6.79 -10.96
C LEU A 44 4.86 7.07 -10.36
N ASP A 45 4.55 6.45 -9.22
CA ASP A 45 3.25 6.57 -8.55
C ASP A 45 3.36 6.35 -7.03
N ASP A 46 2.35 6.78 -6.28
CA ASP A 46 2.19 6.61 -4.83
C ASP A 46 0.74 6.24 -4.51
N ILE A 47 0.50 4.97 -4.19
CA ILE A 47 -0.84 4.46 -3.90
C ILE A 47 -1.00 4.37 -2.39
N ARG A 48 -2.08 4.93 -1.84
CA ARG A 48 -2.34 4.93 -0.40
C ARG A 48 -3.67 4.28 -0.09
N ILE A 49 -3.64 3.33 0.84
CA ILE A 49 -4.84 2.70 1.40
C ILE A 49 -4.89 3.08 2.87
N THR A 50 -5.87 3.91 3.22
CA THR A 50 -6.02 4.49 4.57
C THR A 50 -7.20 3.88 5.30
N GLY A 51 -7.37 4.22 6.59
CA GLY A 51 -8.52 3.76 7.38
C GLY A 51 -8.46 2.28 7.77
N LEU A 52 -7.28 1.67 7.67
CA LEU A 52 -7.07 0.26 7.99
C LEU A 52 -7.05 0.05 9.50
N LYS A 53 -7.39 -1.18 9.90
CA LYS A 53 -7.02 -1.67 11.24
C LYS A 53 -5.55 -2.06 11.26
N LYS A 54 -4.94 -2.06 12.46
CA LYS A 54 -3.54 -2.47 12.65
C LYS A 54 -3.24 -3.83 12.02
N ASP A 55 -4.06 -4.83 12.32
CA ASP A 55 -3.84 -6.21 11.87
C ASP A 55 -4.04 -6.35 10.36
N GLU A 56 -4.92 -5.53 9.77
CA GLU A 56 -5.15 -5.48 8.33
C GLU A 56 -3.93 -4.88 7.62
N MET A 57 -3.44 -3.72 8.08
CA MET A 57 -2.22 -3.10 7.58
C MET A 57 -1.02 -4.08 7.65
N LEU A 58 -0.82 -4.76 8.78
CA LEU A 58 0.27 -5.71 8.96
C LEU A 58 0.11 -7.01 8.17
N SER A 59 -1.10 -7.30 7.68
CA SER A 59 -1.35 -8.47 6.85
C SER A 59 -0.84 -8.31 5.43
N PHE A 60 -0.73 -7.06 4.95
CA PHE A 60 -0.16 -6.73 3.66
C PHE A 60 1.36 -6.78 3.75
N CYS A 61 1.99 -7.49 2.82
CA CYS A 61 3.43 -7.64 2.75
C CYS A 61 3.84 -7.80 1.30
N ILE A 62 4.94 -7.15 0.89
CA ILE A 62 5.43 -7.27 -0.49
C ILE A 62 5.81 -8.70 -0.87
N ASN A 63 6.21 -9.52 0.11
CA ASN A 63 6.49 -10.95 -0.09
C ASN A 63 5.23 -11.83 -0.16
N GLN A 64 4.06 -11.27 0.18
CA GLN A 64 2.74 -11.93 0.11
C GLN A 64 1.69 -10.97 -0.45
N PRO A 65 1.85 -10.50 -1.70
CA PRO A 65 1.01 -9.44 -2.27
C PRO A 65 -0.42 -9.90 -2.54
N ASP A 66 -0.70 -11.21 -2.55
CA ASP A 66 -2.04 -11.77 -2.78
C ASP A 66 -3.11 -11.22 -1.82
N LYS A 67 -2.73 -10.92 -0.58
CA LYS A 67 -3.64 -10.35 0.43
C LYS A 67 -4.04 -8.91 0.11
N LEU A 68 -3.24 -8.20 -0.68
CA LEU A 68 -3.45 -6.80 -1.05
C LEU A 68 -4.36 -6.66 -2.28
N PHE A 69 -4.38 -7.66 -3.16
CA PHE A 69 -5.14 -7.58 -4.42
C PHE A 69 -6.64 -7.29 -4.23
N PRO A 70 -7.37 -7.97 -3.33
CA PRO A 70 -8.79 -7.65 -3.13
C PRO A 70 -9.01 -6.19 -2.76
N LYS A 71 -8.11 -5.62 -1.94
CA LYS A 71 -8.19 -4.23 -1.51
C LYS A 71 -7.91 -3.25 -2.64
N LEU A 72 -6.90 -3.53 -3.47
CA LEU A 72 -6.62 -2.73 -4.67
C LEU A 72 -7.77 -2.80 -5.69
N GLU A 73 -8.39 -3.97 -5.85
CA GLU A 73 -9.55 -4.16 -6.72
C GLU A 73 -10.79 -3.40 -6.21
N GLU A 74 -11.02 -3.37 -4.88
CA GLU A 74 -12.06 -2.55 -4.25
C GLU A 74 -11.88 -1.04 -4.56
N GLU A 75 -10.63 -0.57 -4.56
CA GLU A 75 -10.28 0.82 -4.90
C GLU A 75 -10.20 1.07 -6.42
N GLY A 76 -10.52 0.07 -7.26
CA GLY A 76 -10.52 0.19 -8.72
C GLY A 76 -9.15 0.12 -9.40
N LEU A 77 -8.11 -0.29 -8.68
CA LEU A 77 -6.71 -0.31 -9.12
C LEU A 77 -6.30 -1.64 -9.77
N PHE A 78 -7.17 -2.18 -10.65
CA PHE A 78 -6.97 -3.47 -11.32
C PHE A 78 -5.67 -3.55 -12.14
N ASN A 79 -5.24 -2.45 -12.75
CA ASN A 79 -4.00 -2.38 -13.52
C ASN A 79 -2.77 -2.63 -12.64
N ILE A 80 -2.78 -2.12 -11.41
CA ILE A 80 -1.67 -2.29 -10.47
C ILE A 80 -1.59 -3.74 -9.99
N VAL A 81 -2.74 -4.36 -9.73
CA VAL A 81 -2.81 -5.79 -9.38
C VAL A 81 -2.17 -6.66 -10.47
N GLU A 82 -2.52 -6.41 -11.73
CA GLU A 82 -1.96 -7.16 -12.86
C GLU A 82 -0.46 -6.94 -13.03
N ASP A 83 0.04 -5.73 -12.76
CA ASP A 83 1.47 -5.43 -12.86
C ASP A 83 2.28 -6.04 -11.71
N ILE A 84 1.76 -6.03 -10.48
CA ILE A 84 2.39 -6.73 -9.34
C ILE A 84 2.43 -8.24 -9.61
N LYS A 85 1.34 -8.85 -10.09
CA LYS A 85 1.32 -10.29 -10.42
C LYS A 85 2.40 -10.65 -11.44
N LYS A 86 2.55 -9.87 -12.52
CA LYS A 86 3.56 -10.15 -13.56
C LYS A 86 4.98 -10.20 -12.99
N LEU A 87 5.30 -9.37 -12.01
CA LEU A 87 6.61 -9.36 -11.35
C LEU A 87 6.83 -10.58 -10.46
N VAL A 88 5.84 -10.95 -9.65
CA VAL A 88 5.94 -12.09 -8.71
C VAL A 88 6.08 -13.43 -9.46
N PHE A 89 5.51 -13.54 -10.66
CA PHE A 89 5.60 -14.75 -11.49
C PHE A 89 6.76 -14.76 -12.50
N THR A 90 7.66 -13.77 -12.45
CA THR A 90 8.87 -13.75 -13.32
C THR A 90 10.18 -14.07 -12.59
N GLU A 91 10.12 -14.50 -11.32
CA GLU A 91 11.26 -15.13 -10.62
C GLU A 91 11.39 -16.63 -10.90
#